data_AF-A0A022VW91-F1
#
_entry.id   AF-A0A022VW91-F1
#
_cell.length_a   1.000
_cell.length_b   1.000
_cell.length_c   1.000
_cell.angle_alpha   90.00
_cell.angle_beta   90.00
_cell.angle_gamma   90.00
#
_symmetry.space_group_name_H-M   'P 1'
#
loop_
_entity.id
_entity.type
_entity.pdbx_description
1 polymer ?
#
loop_
_entity_poly.entity_id
_entity_poly.type
_entity_poly.pdbx_seq_one_letter_code
_entity_poly.pdbx_strand_id
1 'polypeptide(L)'
;MDGIFGLAALHIASSAKHPSEIVSYFDAALRYHTLASSPFREALNNITPANCEAVFAFAIITTVFTFSSTQIAPGGRESGTVLEDVIAIFELLQGIKGIFSVSEGWLEVGWFSSSIRIESEDLPVNNEPGTEIAFRKLMAFTDETLASASAEEYNVFKRLVHKLELCFSIFREKQDQSLVLSWLGMLDKNTVCEARRGNPLVLLLFMHWAVLMHLMEPRTWWAKGLGAGLVAELLNRFPSDPRLDEMTRWPREKVNLRPIKLLA
;
A
#
# COMPACT_ATOMS: atom_id res chain seq x y z
N MET A 1 4.33 25.06 0.40
CA MET A 1 2.98 25.11 -0.20
C MET A 1 2.90 24.31 -1.49
N ASP A 2 3.94 24.30 -2.32
CA ASP A 2 3.93 23.63 -3.62
C ASP A 2 3.49 22.15 -3.57
N GLY A 3 3.87 21.38 -2.54
CA GLY A 3 3.38 20.01 -2.39
C GLY A 3 1.86 19.89 -2.33
N ILE A 4 1.19 20.78 -1.59
CA ILE A 4 -0.26 20.82 -1.48
C ILE A 4 -0.89 21.18 -2.84
N PHE A 5 -0.32 22.17 -3.54
CA PHE A 5 -0.78 22.54 -4.88
C PHE A 5 -0.58 21.42 -5.91
N GLY A 6 0.53 20.68 -5.81
CA GLY A 6 0.80 19.51 -6.63
C GLY A 6 -0.25 18.42 -6.42
N LEU A 7 -0.55 18.09 -5.16
CA LEU A 7 -1.57 17.09 -4.82
C LEU A 7 -2.97 17.53 -5.23
N ALA A 8 -3.32 18.80 -5.03
CA ALA A 8 -4.60 19.37 -5.45
C ALA A 8 -4.77 19.30 -6.97
N ALA A 9 -3.76 19.70 -7.74
CA ALA A 9 -3.77 19.60 -9.20
C ALA A 9 -3.92 18.13 -9.65
N LEU A 10 -3.24 17.19 -9.00
CA LEU A 10 -3.36 15.77 -9.32
C LEU A 10 -4.76 15.22 -9.03
N HIS A 11 -5.38 15.64 -7.92
CA HIS A 11 -6.76 15.27 -7.61
C HIS A 11 -7.74 15.84 -8.65
N ILE A 12 -7.55 17.08 -9.11
CA ILE A 12 -8.36 17.65 -10.20
C ILE A 12 -8.17 16.82 -11.48
N ALA A 13 -6.94 16.48 -11.86
CA ALA A 13 -6.67 15.62 -13.01
C ALA A 13 -7.40 14.26 -12.91
N SER A 14 -7.49 13.67 -11.72
CA SER A 14 -8.17 12.37 -11.49
C SER A 14 -9.69 12.38 -11.75
N SER A 15 -10.30 13.57 -11.72
CA SER A 15 -11.75 13.77 -11.84
C SER A 15 -12.17 14.56 -13.08
N ALA A 16 -11.20 15.11 -13.81
CA ALA A 16 -11.43 15.82 -15.06
C ALA A 16 -11.97 14.87 -16.14
N LYS A 17 -12.86 15.38 -16.98
CA LYS A 17 -13.51 14.60 -18.05
C LYS A 17 -12.85 14.80 -19.40
N HIS A 18 -12.23 15.95 -19.62
CA HIS A 18 -11.62 16.31 -20.89
C HIS A 18 -10.13 15.93 -20.88
N PRO A 19 -9.63 15.17 -21.88
CA PRO A 19 -8.22 14.77 -21.93
C PRO A 19 -7.23 15.94 -21.84
N SER A 20 -7.55 17.08 -22.44
CA SER A 20 -6.72 18.30 -22.37
C SER A 20 -6.62 18.87 -20.95
N GLU A 21 -7.68 18.77 -20.16
CA GLU A 21 -7.67 19.20 -18.76
C GLU A 21 -6.86 18.23 -17.90
N ILE A 22 -7.01 16.91 -18.13
CA ILE A 22 -6.23 15.88 -17.44
C ILE A 22 -4.73 16.15 -17.65
N VAL A 23 -4.30 16.34 -18.90
CA VAL A 23 -2.89 16.67 -19.23
C VAL A 23 -2.44 17.95 -18.54
N SER A 24 -3.21 19.04 -18.67
CA SER A 24 -2.84 20.34 -18.10
C SER A 24 -2.67 20.30 -16.57
N TYR A 25 -3.61 19.69 -15.86
CA TYR A 25 -3.54 19.57 -14.41
C TYR A 25 -2.48 18.55 -13.95
N PHE A 26 -2.25 17.48 -14.71
CA PHE A 26 -1.18 16.53 -14.43
C PHE A 26 0.21 17.19 -14.57
N ASP A 27 0.44 17.97 -15.64
CA ASP A 27 1.68 18.72 -15.83
C ASP A 27 1.89 19.75 -14.71
N ALA A 28 0.82 20.45 -14.31
CA ALA A 28 0.87 21.37 -13.17
C ALA A 28 1.22 20.62 -11.87
N ALA A 29 0.65 19.43 -11.66
CA ALA A 29 0.91 18.60 -10.50
C ALA A 29 2.39 18.20 -10.41
N LEU A 30 2.97 17.70 -11.52
CA LEU A 30 4.38 17.34 -11.62
C LEU A 30 5.30 18.55 -11.38
N ARG A 31 4.97 19.70 -11.95
CA ARG A 31 5.73 20.94 -11.76
C ARG A 31 5.79 21.34 -10.28
N TYR A 32 4.64 21.41 -9.62
CA TYR A 32 4.60 21.78 -8.20
C TYR A 32 5.27 20.75 -7.30
N HIS A 33 5.10 19.46 -7.57
CA HIS A 33 5.81 18.41 -6.83
C HIS A 33 7.33 18.53 -6.97
N THR A 34 7.81 18.84 -8.18
CA THR A 34 9.24 19.08 -8.45
C THR A 34 9.77 20.30 -7.71
N LEU A 35 9.03 21.42 -7.74
CA LEU A 35 9.39 22.65 -7.01
C LEU A 35 9.48 22.42 -5.50
N ALA A 36 8.57 21.62 -4.94
CA ALA A 36 8.56 21.27 -3.54
C ALA A 36 9.70 20.31 -3.13
N SER A 37 10.18 19.48 -4.06
CA SER A 37 11.15 18.42 -3.77
C SER A 37 12.54 18.95 -3.39
N SER A 38 12.99 20.05 -3.99
CA SER A 38 14.31 20.63 -3.68
C SER A 38 14.42 21.15 -2.24
N PRO A 39 13.54 22.07 -1.77
CA PRO A 39 13.59 22.55 -0.39
C PRO A 39 13.29 21.44 0.63
N PHE A 40 12.48 20.44 0.26
CA PHE A 40 12.28 19.27 1.10
C PHE A 40 13.58 18.49 1.33
N ARG A 41 14.35 18.20 0.27
CA ARG A 41 15.65 17.50 0.40
C ARG A 41 16.64 18.29 1.26
N GLU A 42 16.64 19.62 1.15
CA GLU A 42 17.46 20.47 2.01
C GLU A 42 17.02 20.38 3.47
N ALA A 43 15.72 20.44 3.74
CA ALA A 43 15.16 20.33 5.08
C ALA A 43 15.40 18.96 5.74
N LEU A 44 15.51 17.88 4.97
CA LEU A 44 15.86 16.55 5.49
C LEU A 44 17.26 16.51 6.12
N ASN A 45 18.19 17.37 5.71
CA ASN A 45 19.53 17.44 6.29
C ASN A 45 19.54 18.13 7.67
N ASN A 46 18.48 18.86 8.02
CA ASN A 46 18.35 19.58 9.28
C ASN A 46 16.88 19.68 9.72
N ILE A 47 16.38 18.59 10.31
CA ILE A 47 15.05 18.54 10.90
C ILE A 47 15.10 19.18 12.29
N THR A 48 14.19 20.11 12.52
CA THR A 48 14.07 20.93 13.74
C THR A 48 12.61 20.95 14.20
N PRO A 49 12.32 21.36 15.46
CA PRO A 49 10.94 21.52 15.91
C PRO A 49 10.11 22.44 15.01
N ALA A 50 10.73 23.48 14.44
CA ALA A 50 10.05 24.48 13.62
C ALA A 50 9.67 24.01 12.21
N ASN A 51 10.31 22.96 11.68
CA ASN A 51 10.04 22.46 10.32
C ASN A 51 9.59 21.00 10.25
N CYS A 52 9.65 20.25 11.35
CA CYS A 52 9.39 18.81 11.37
C CYS A 52 8.00 18.45 10.82
N GLU A 53 6.96 19.19 11.21
CA GLU A 53 5.60 18.96 10.71
C GLU A 53 5.48 19.19 9.21
N ALA A 54 6.14 20.22 8.67
CA ALA A 54 6.11 20.52 7.25
C ALA A 54 6.87 19.46 6.42
N VAL A 55 8.03 19.01 6.92
CA VAL A 55 8.80 17.90 6.34
C VAL A 55 7.95 16.63 6.33
N PHE A 56 7.31 16.34 7.47
CA PHE A 56 6.46 15.17 7.63
C PHE A 56 5.24 15.19 6.70
N ALA A 57 4.51 16.30 6.68
CA ALA A 57 3.35 16.50 5.82
C ALA A 57 3.72 16.37 4.33
N PHE A 58 4.85 16.94 3.91
CA PHE A 58 5.29 16.80 2.53
C PHE A 58 5.66 15.36 2.17
N ALA A 59 6.29 14.60 3.08
CA ALA A 59 6.60 13.20 2.83
C ALA A 59 5.33 12.33 2.63
N ILE A 60 4.26 12.60 3.41
CA ILE A 60 2.95 11.96 3.21
C ILE A 60 2.36 12.37 1.85
N ILE A 61 2.40 13.65 1.51
CA ILE A 61 1.93 14.16 0.22
C ILE A 61 2.66 13.46 -0.92
N THR A 62 3.99 13.35 -0.86
CA THR A 62 4.80 12.64 -1.85
C THR A 62 4.39 11.18 -1.97
N THR A 63 4.08 10.50 -0.86
CA THR A 63 3.60 9.10 -0.90
C THR A 63 2.29 8.96 -1.67
N VAL A 64 1.29 9.81 -1.37
CA VAL A 64 0.00 9.83 -2.08
C VAL A 64 0.17 10.25 -3.55
N PHE A 65 1.05 11.22 -3.80
CA PHE A 65 1.38 11.69 -5.14
C PHE A 65 1.98 10.57 -5.99
N THR A 66 2.97 9.85 -5.48
CA THR A 66 3.59 8.70 -6.16
C THR A 66 2.55 7.63 -6.50
N PHE A 67 1.67 7.27 -5.57
CA PHE A 67 0.57 6.32 -5.84
C PHE A 67 -0.33 6.76 -6.98
N SER A 68 -0.74 8.02 -6.96
CA SER A 68 -1.82 8.50 -7.83
C SER A 68 -1.31 8.87 -9.22
N SER A 69 -0.08 9.39 -9.29
CA SER A 69 0.50 9.91 -10.53
C SER A 69 0.69 8.81 -11.58
N THR A 70 1.09 7.60 -11.18
CA THR A 70 1.29 6.48 -12.12
C THR A 70 -0.01 6.03 -12.78
N GLN A 71 -1.15 6.21 -12.09
CA GLN A 71 -2.47 5.84 -12.61
C GLN A 71 -3.10 6.94 -13.46
N ILE A 72 -2.85 8.20 -13.13
CA ILE A 72 -3.47 9.38 -13.76
C ILE A 72 -2.66 9.85 -14.98
N ALA A 73 -1.42 9.38 -15.12
CA ALA A 73 -0.51 9.72 -16.21
C ALA A 73 -1.22 9.73 -17.58
N PRO A 74 -1.20 10.87 -18.31
CA PRO A 74 -1.75 10.95 -19.65
C PRO A 74 -1.02 9.99 -20.59
N GLY A 75 -1.76 9.25 -21.41
CA GLY A 75 -1.19 8.17 -22.23
C GLY A 75 -1.14 6.82 -21.51
N GLY A 76 -1.60 6.77 -20.26
CA GLY A 76 -1.60 5.58 -19.43
C GLY A 76 -0.29 5.41 -18.69
N ARG A 77 -0.12 4.22 -18.13
CA ARG A 77 1.02 3.93 -17.26
C ARG A 77 2.33 3.89 -18.06
N GLU A 78 3.29 4.72 -17.65
CA GLU A 78 4.68 4.63 -18.13
C GLU A 78 5.28 3.29 -17.69
N SER A 79 6.03 2.64 -18.59
CA SER A 79 6.63 1.30 -18.43
C SER A 79 6.98 0.93 -16.97
N GLY A 80 6.21 0.01 -16.39
CA GLY A 80 6.36 -0.41 -14.98
C GLY A 80 5.23 -1.33 -14.55
N THR A 81 5.42 -2.05 -13.44
CA THR A 81 4.43 -3.00 -12.89
C THR A 81 3.88 -2.50 -11.55
N VAL A 82 2.60 -2.74 -11.24
CA VAL A 82 1.87 -2.24 -10.05
C VAL A 82 2.62 -2.63 -8.80
N LEU A 83 3.24 -3.81 -8.81
CA LEU A 83 4.14 -4.22 -7.75
C LEU A 83 5.31 -3.25 -7.55
N GLU A 84 6.00 -2.81 -8.61
CA GLU A 84 7.10 -1.85 -8.48
C GLU A 84 6.64 -0.48 -7.95
N ASP A 85 5.43 -0.02 -8.31
CA ASP A 85 4.87 1.20 -7.70
C ASP A 85 4.70 0.99 -6.19
N VAL A 86 4.05 -0.11 -5.79
CA VAL A 86 3.84 -0.44 -4.37
C VAL A 86 5.17 -0.54 -3.61
N ILE A 87 6.22 -1.04 -4.27
CA ILE A 87 7.55 -1.10 -3.65
C ILE A 87 8.19 0.30 -3.55
N ALA A 88 8.04 1.16 -4.55
CA ALA A 88 8.50 2.55 -4.45
C ALA A 88 7.81 3.28 -3.27
N ILE A 89 6.52 3.01 -3.05
CA ILE A 89 5.82 3.50 -1.86
C ILE A 89 6.38 2.90 -0.57
N PHE A 90 6.65 1.60 -0.53
CA PHE A 90 7.29 0.99 0.63
C PHE A 90 8.59 1.72 0.99
N GLU A 91 9.43 2.03 -0.01
CA GLU A 91 10.69 2.76 0.19
C GLU A 91 10.44 4.18 0.74
N LEU A 92 9.43 4.89 0.24
CA LEU A 92 9.00 6.18 0.78
C LEU A 92 8.55 6.07 2.25
N LEU A 93 7.77 5.05 2.58
CA LEU A 93 7.31 4.79 3.96
C LEU A 93 8.48 4.51 4.91
N GLN A 94 9.55 3.83 4.45
CA GLN A 94 10.78 3.67 5.24
C GLN A 94 11.45 5.02 5.50
N GLY A 95 11.46 5.92 4.51
CA GLY A 95 11.94 7.30 4.70
C GLY A 95 11.12 8.07 5.73
N ILE A 96 9.79 7.92 5.70
CA ILE A 96 8.88 8.53 6.68
C ILE A 96 9.16 8.02 8.10
N LYS A 97 9.41 6.72 8.28
CA LYS A 97 9.82 6.16 9.58
C LYS A 97 11.11 6.80 10.10
N GLY A 98 12.08 7.05 9.23
CA GLY A 98 13.30 7.78 9.56
C GLY A 98 13.02 9.21 10.04
N ILE A 99 12.19 9.95 9.30
CA ILE A 99 11.77 11.32 9.68
C ILE A 99 11.08 11.29 11.05
N PHE A 100 10.14 10.36 11.25
CA PHE A 100 9.41 10.21 12.51
C PHE A 100 10.37 9.95 13.69
N SER A 101 11.33 9.03 13.54
CA SER A 101 12.28 8.71 14.62
C SER A 101 13.12 9.90 15.09
N VAL A 102 13.38 10.88 14.21
CA VAL A 102 14.12 12.11 14.54
C VAL A 102 13.22 13.19 15.14
N SER A 103 11.92 13.14 14.87
CA SER A 103 10.97 14.21 15.19
C SER A 103 9.86 13.83 16.17
N GLU A 104 9.80 12.59 16.65
CA GLU A 104 8.72 12.06 17.51
C GLU A 104 8.44 12.94 18.74
N GLY A 105 9.49 13.47 19.38
CA GLY A 105 9.33 14.35 20.55
C GLY A 105 8.77 15.75 20.26
N TRP A 106 8.63 16.12 18.98
CA TRP A 106 8.12 17.43 18.53
C TRP A 106 6.83 17.32 17.71
N LEU A 107 6.52 16.14 17.19
CA LEU A 107 5.31 15.92 16.40
C LEU A 107 4.09 15.86 17.31
N GLU A 108 3.22 16.87 17.22
CA GLU A 108 1.90 16.81 17.84
C GLU A 108 0.89 16.00 17.02
N VAL A 109 1.29 15.56 15.82
CA VAL A 109 0.41 14.91 14.84
C VAL A 109 0.24 13.42 15.14
N GLY A 110 -0.95 13.04 15.62
CA GLY A 110 -1.36 11.65 15.90
C GLY A 110 -1.55 10.74 14.67
N TRP A 111 -1.00 11.08 13.50
CA TRP A 111 -1.16 10.30 12.26
C TRP A 111 -0.63 8.86 12.39
N PHE A 112 0.44 8.68 13.16
CA PHE A 112 0.99 7.35 13.46
C PHE A 112 0.30 6.62 14.62
N SER A 113 -0.71 7.21 15.26
CA SER A 113 -1.45 6.52 16.34
C SER A 113 -1.97 5.17 15.88
N SER A 114 -2.37 5.03 14.62
CA SER A 114 -2.86 3.78 14.07
C SER A 114 -1.75 2.77 13.76
N SER A 115 -0.57 3.19 13.29
CA SER A 115 0.57 2.28 13.13
C SER A 115 1.11 1.81 14.49
N ILE A 116 1.21 2.73 15.45
CA ILE A 116 1.56 2.42 16.84
C ILE A 116 0.55 1.43 17.40
N ARG A 117 -0.76 1.66 17.23
CA ARG A 117 -1.81 0.74 17.68
C ARG A 117 -1.73 -0.64 17.03
N ILE A 118 -1.47 -0.72 15.72
CA ILE A 118 -1.26 -2.01 15.04
C ILE A 118 -0.05 -2.73 15.66
N GLU A 119 1.04 -2.03 15.96
CA GLU A 119 2.24 -2.63 16.54
C GLU A 119 2.06 -3.03 18.02
N SER A 120 1.36 -2.21 18.82
CA SER A 120 1.35 -2.31 20.29
C SER A 120 0.11 -2.98 20.89
N GLU A 121 -1.03 -3.02 20.21
CA GLU A 121 -2.28 -3.55 20.77
C GLU A 121 -2.60 -4.95 20.21
N ASP A 122 -2.78 -5.93 21.10
CA ASP A 122 -3.42 -7.22 20.78
C ASP A 122 -4.95 -7.03 20.83
N LEU A 123 -5.48 -6.39 19.79
CA LEU A 123 -6.92 -6.18 19.66
C LEU A 123 -7.62 -7.44 19.17
N PRO A 124 -8.86 -7.72 19.64
CA PRO A 124 -9.65 -8.78 19.08
C PRO A 124 -9.96 -8.48 17.61
N VAL A 125 -9.71 -9.47 16.75
CA VAL A 125 -10.08 -9.40 15.33
C VAL A 125 -11.57 -9.67 15.19
N ASN A 126 -12.26 -8.78 14.48
CA ASN A 126 -13.67 -8.90 14.14
C ASN A 126 -13.85 -8.56 12.66
N ASN A 127 -13.84 -9.58 11.81
CA ASN A 127 -13.95 -9.42 10.36
C ASN A 127 -15.25 -10.05 9.84
N GLU A 128 -15.59 -9.79 8.57
CA GLU A 128 -16.68 -10.53 7.94
C GLU A 128 -16.29 -12.02 7.82
N PRO A 129 -17.24 -12.97 7.91
CA PRO A 129 -16.93 -14.40 7.87
C PRO A 129 -16.08 -14.81 6.66
N GLY A 130 -16.33 -14.21 5.48
CA GLY A 130 -15.55 -14.48 4.28
C GLY A 130 -14.10 -14.03 4.37
N THR A 131 -13.84 -12.90 5.04
CA THR A 131 -12.48 -12.38 5.29
C THR A 131 -11.76 -13.25 6.33
N GLU A 132 -12.44 -13.62 7.42
CA GLU A 132 -11.87 -14.52 8.44
C GLU A 132 -11.49 -15.89 7.86
N ILE A 133 -12.34 -16.46 6.99
CA ILE A 133 -12.05 -17.71 6.30
C ILE A 133 -10.82 -17.56 5.39
N ALA A 134 -10.70 -16.44 4.67
CA ALA A 134 -9.55 -16.21 3.79
C ALA A 134 -8.23 -16.13 4.59
N PHE A 135 -8.19 -15.38 5.69
CA PHE A 135 -7.02 -15.31 6.57
C PHE A 135 -6.70 -16.65 7.24
N ARG A 136 -7.71 -17.41 7.67
CA ARG A 136 -7.52 -18.77 8.19
C ARG A 136 -6.89 -19.70 7.16
N LYS A 137 -7.36 -19.65 5.91
CA LYS A 137 -6.76 -20.42 4.80
C LYS A 137 -5.32 -19.98 4.53
N LEU A 138 -5.06 -18.67 4.55
CA LEU A 138 -3.71 -18.13 4.36
C LEU A 138 -2.75 -18.58 5.45
N MET A 139 -3.19 -18.57 6.71
CA MET A 139 -2.39 -19.09 7.83
C MET A 139 -2.16 -20.59 7.70
N ALA A 140 -3.17 -21.39 7.40
CA ALA A 140 -3.00 -22.83 7.20
C ALA A 140 -2.01 -23.14 6.05
N PHE A 141 -2.11 -22.41 4.94
CA PHE A 141 -1.15 -22.54 3.84
C PHE A 141 0.27 -22.12 4.26
N THR A 142 0.40 -21.08 5.08
CA THR A 142 1.69 -20.64 5.65
C THR A 142 2.29 -21.73 6.56
N ASP A 143 1.48 -22.32 7.44
CA ASP A 143 1.89 -23.39 8.35
C ASP A 143 2.41 -24.61 7.57
N GLU A 144 1.73 -24.99 6.48
CA GLU A 144 2.15 -26.10 5.60
C GLU A 144 3.43 -25.78 4.82
N THR A 145 3.51 -24.60 4.20
CA THR A 145 4.65 -24.23 3.34
C THR A 145 5.93 -23.99 4.15
N LEU A 146 5.80 -23.44 5.37
CA LEU A 146 6.93 -23.15 6.26
C LEU A 146 7.16 -24.23 7.32
N ALA A 147 6.56 -25.42 7.18
CA ALA A 147 6.68 -26.52 8.15
C ALA A 147 8.14 -26.96 8.41
N SER A 148 9.03 -26.76 7.43
CA SER A 148 10.46 -27.08 7.53
C SER A 148 11.37 -25.85 7.63
N ALA A 149 10.78 -24.65 7.66
CA ALA A 149 11.51 -23.40 7.75
C ALA A 149 12.02 -23.14 9.17
N SER A 150 12.85 -22.11 9.32
CA SER A 150 13.28 -21.66 10.65
C SER A 150 12.09 -21.07 11.43
N ALA A 151 12.12 -21.20 12.76
CA ALA A 151 11.11 -20.59 13.62
C ALA A 151 11.04 -19.06 13.45
N GLU A 152 12.16 -18.42 13.11
CA GLU A 152 12.22 -16.97 12.85
C GLU A 152 11.44 -16.61 11.59
N GLU A 153 11.69 -17.29 10.47
CA GLU A 153 10.99 -17.07 9.21
C GLU A 153 9.49 -17.30 9.34
N TYR A 154 9.09 -18.38 10.01
CA TYR A 154 7.70 -18.66 10.34
C TYR A 154 7.05 -17.53 11.16
N ASN A 155 7.72 -17.07 12.21
CA ASN A 155 7.19 -16.01 13.09
C ASN A 155 7.05 -14.67 12.37
N VAL A 156 7.95 -14.34 11.42
CA VAL A 156 7.84 -13.15 10.59
C VAL A 156 6.57 -13.20 9.75
N PHE A 157 6.34 -14.29 9.01
CA PHE A 157 5.13 -14.43 8.19
C PHE A 157 3.85 -14.44 9.02
N LYS A 158 3.82 -15.21 10.11
CA LYS A 158 2.69 -15.26 11.04
C LYS A 158 2.33 -13.87 11.57
N ARG A 159 3.33 -13.07 11.94
CA ARG A 159 3.13 -11.68 12.36
C ARG A 159 2.55 -10.83 11.24
N LEU A 160 3.08 -10.92 10.02
CA LEU A 160 2.59 -10.14 8.87
C LEU A 160 1.14 -10.46 8.52
N VAL A 161 0.76 -11.74 8.52
CA VAL A 161 -0.63 -12.18 8.27
C VAL A 161 -1.55 -11.65 9.36
N HIS A 162 -1.19 -11.84 10.64
CA HIS A 162 -2.01 -11.39 11.76
C HIS A 162 -2.20 -9.86 11.78
N LYS A 163 -1.13 -9.10 11.53
CA LYS A 163 -1.22 -7.63 11.48
C LYS A 163 -2.01 -7.15 10.27
N LEU A 164 -1.97 -7.84 9.14
CA LEU A 164 -2.83 -7.53 7.99
C LEU A 164 -4.30 -7.78 8.33
N GLU A 165 -4.61 -8.91 8.96
CA GLU A 165 -5.96 -9.25 9.39
C GLU A 165 -6.53 -8.22 10.38
N LEU A 166 -5.68 -7.74 11.28
CA LEU A 166 -6.03 -6.65 12.20
C LEU A 166 -6.32 -5.34 11.44
N CYS A 167 -5.55 -5.00 10.40
CA CYS A 167 -5.84 -3.83 9.56
C CYS A 167 -7.23 -3.92 8.92
N PHE A 168 -7.67 -5.10 8.47
CA PHE A 168 -9.04 -5.29 7.96
C PHE A 168 -10.09 -5.01 9.04
N SER A 169 -9.86 -5.50 10.26
CA SER A 169 -10.79 -5.34 11.39
C SER A 169 -10.94 -3.86 11.77
N ILE A 170 -9.82 -3.16 11.95
CA ILE A 170 -9.84 -1.73 12.34
C ILE A 170 -10.41 -0.89 11.17
N PHE A 171 -10.05 -1.19 9.92
CA PHE A 171 -10.61 -0.48 8.76
C PHE A 171 -12.13 -0.63 8.69
N ARG A 172 -12.67 -1.83 8.93
CA ARG A 172 -14.11 -2.07 8.98
C ARG A 172 -14.80 -1.19 10.02
N GLU A 173 -14.24 -1.11 11.23
CA GLU A 173 -14.86 -0.36 12.34
C GLU A 173 -14.69 1.16 12.21
N LYS A 174 -13.49 1.62 11.90
CA LYS A 174 -13.11 3.04 11.98
C LYS A 174 -12.97 3.73 10.63
N GLN A 175 -12.97 2.97 9.53
CA GLN A 175 -12.72 3.48 8.18
C GLN A 175 -11.38 4.23 8.06
N ASP A 176 -10.41 3.83 8.88
CA ASP A 176 -9.10 4.48 8.97
C ASP A 176 -8.19 4.07 7.81
N GLN A 177 -7.92 5.02 6.93
CA GLN A 177 -7.14 4.83 5.71
C GLN A 177 -5.63 4.68 5.98
N SER A 178 -5.16 5.17 7.13
CA SER A 178 -3.73 5.13 7.49
C SER A 178 -3.21 3.70 7.69
N LEU A 179 -4.10 2.76 8.04
CA LEU A 179 -3.77 1.35 8.32
C LEU A 179 -3.16 0.63 7.11
N VAL A 180 -3.54 1.05 5.91
CA VAL A 180 -3.12 0.38 4.68
C VAL A 180 -1.69 0.74 4.31
N LEU A 181 -1.32 1.99 4.55
CA LEU A 181 0.09 2.42 4.47
C LEU A 181 0.89 1.92 5.68
N SER A 182 0.26 1.82 6.86
CA SER A 182 0.90 1.31 8.07
C SER A 182 1.41 -0.11 7.87
N TRP A 183 0.55 -1.03 7.40
CA TRP A 183 0.96 -2.41 7.16
C TRP A 183 2.09 -2.52 6.14
N LEU A 184 2.00 -1.76 5.04
CA LEU A 184 3.06 -1.74 4.02
C LEU A 184 4.39 -1.22 4.62
N GLY A 185 4.33 -0.19 5.47
CA GLY A 185 5.49 0.35 6.16
C GLY A 185 6.13 -0.63 7.16
N MET A 186 5.39 -1.62 7.67
CA MET A 186 5.90 -2.64 8.61
C MET A 186 6.74 -3.73 7.95
N LEU A 187 6.68 -3.87 6.62
CA LEU A 187 7.46 -4.88 5.91
C LEU A 187 8.96 -4.62 6.09
N ASP A 188 9.76 -5.68 6.02
CA ASP A 188 11.21 -5.57 5.92
C ASP A 188 11.66 -5.62 4.45
N LYS A 189 12.91 -5.22 4.22
CA LYS A 189 13.50 -5.24 2.87
C LYS A 189 13.53 -6.65 2.28
N ASN A 190 13.67 -7.68 3.12
CA ASN A 190 13.73 -9.07 2.66
C ASN A 190 12.40 -9.53 2.07
N THR A 191 11.30 -9.27 2.77
CA THR A 191 9.93 -9.58 2.33
C THR A 191 9.64 -8.90 0.99
N VAL A 192 10.03 -7.65 0.83
CA VAL A 192 9.86 -6.91 -0.43
C VAL A 192 10.71 -7.50 -1.56
N CYS A 193 11.96 -7.90 -1.28
CA CYS A 193 12.79 -8.61 -2.24
C CYS A 193 12.18 -9.96 -2.66
N GLU A 194 11.58 -10.70 -1.73
CA GLU A 194 10.88 -11.96 -2.01
C GLU A 194 9.63 -11.73 -2.87
N ALA A 195 8.92 -10.61 -2.70
CA ALA A 195 7.83 -10.23 -3.60
C ALA A 195 8.32 -10.04 -5.05
N ARG A 196 9.45 -9.34 -5.24
CA ARG A 196 10.06 -9.17 -6.57
C ARG A 196 10.48 -10.51 -7.20
N ARG A 197 10.98 -11.43 -6.38
CA ARG A 197 11.37 -12.80 -6.78
C ARG A 197 10.17 -13.71 -7.07
N GLY A 198 8.96 -13.26 -6.79
CA GLY A 198 7.74 -14.02 -7.04
C GLY A 198 7.48 -15.12 -6.01
N ASN A 199 7.95 -14.95 -4.78
CA ASN A 199 7.68 -15.89 -3.68
C ASN A 199 6.16 -16.02 -3.46
N PRO A 200 5.55 -17.20 -3.66
CA PRO A 200 4.09 -17.34 -3.64
C PRO A 200 3.42 -16.90 -2.33
N LEU A 201 4.05 -17.17 -1.17
CA LEU A 201 3.50 -16.74 0.13
C LEU A 201 3.46 -15.22 0.25
N VAL A 202 4.54 -14.56 -0.17
CA VAL A 202 4.61 -13.10 -0.15
C VAL A 202 3.63 -12.50 -1.15
N LEU A 203 3.51 -13.05 -2.36
CA LEU A 203 2.54 -12.58 -3.34
C LEU A 203 1.10 -12.71 -2.81
N LEU A 204 0.78 -13.78 -2.08
CA LEU A 204 -0.53 -13.94 -1.43
C LEU A 204 -0.78 -12.87 -0.36
N LEU A 205 0.22 -12.49 0.44
CA LEU A 205 0.12 -11.37 1.37
C LEU A 205 -0.20 -10.06 0.64
N PHE A 206 0.54 -9.75 -0.43
CA PHE A 206 0.28 -8.55 -1.24
C PHE A 206 -1.09 -8.57 -1.92
N MET A 207 -1.61 -9.75 -2.32
CA MET A 207 -2.98 -9.88 -2.82
C MET A 207 -4.03 -9.59 -1.74
N HIS A 208 -3.83 -10.07 -0.51
CA HIS A 208 -4.75 -9.75 0.59
C HIS A 208 -4.70 -8.25 0.93
N TRP A 209 -3.51 -7.64 0.91
CA TRP A 209 -3.37 -6.19 1.05
C TRP A 209 -4.03 -5.42 -0.10
N ALA A 210 -3.93 -5.92 -1.34
CA ALA A 210 -4.58 -5.34 -2.51
C ALA A 210 -6.12 -5.32 -2.38
N VAL A 211 -6.70 -6.35 -1.75
CA VAL A 211 -8.13 -6.35 -1.41
C VAL A 211 -8.47 -5.21 -0.46
N LEU A 212 -7.65 -4.99 0.58
CA LEU A 212 -7.87 -3.88 1.51
C LEU A 212 -7.82 -2.53 0.79
N MET A 213 -6.87 -2.34 -0.12
CA MET A 213 -6.79 -1.17 -1.00
C MET A 213 -8.07 -1.00 -1.85
N HIS A 214 -8.59 -2.08 -2.44
CA HIS A 214 -9.82 -2.02 -3.23
C HIS A 214 -11.05 -1.67 -2.39
N LEU A 215 -11.13 -2.13 -1.14
CA LEU A 215 -12.24 -1.78 -0.24
C LEU A 215 -12.26 -0.28 0.11
N MET A 216 -11.12 0.41 0.04
CA MET A 216 -11.01 1.85 0.29
C MET A 216 -11.36 2.73 -0.90
N GLU A 217 -11.19 2.20 -2.12
CA GLU A 217 -11.34 2.93 -3.39
C GLU A 217 -12.60 3.80 -3.48
N PRO A 218 -13.81 3.37 -3.06
CA PRO A 218 -15.02 4.19 -3.17
C PRO A 218 -14.97 5.53 -2.43
N ARG A 219 -14.10 5.66 -1.42
CA ARG A 219 -13.96 6.88 -0.59
C ARG A 219 -12.60 7.55 -0.75
N THR A 220 -11.73 6.99 -1.58
CA THR A 220 -10.30 7.30 -1.58
C THR A 220 -9.81 7.43 -3.02
N TRP A 221 -9.81 8.66 -3.54
CA TRP A 221 -9.51 8.92 -4.96
C TRP A 221 -8.14 8.39 -5.40
N TRP A 222 -7.13 8.44 -4.51
CA TRP A 222 -5.77 8.01 -4.79
C TRP A 222 -5.57 6.49 -4.80
N ALA A 223 -6.55 5.73 -4.26
CA ALA A 223 -6.49 4.26 -4.19
C ALA A 223 -7.11 3.57 -5.42
N LYS A 224 -7.70 4.35 -6.34
CA LYS A 224 -8.53 3.87 -7.44
C LYS A 224 -7.82 2.84 -8.31
N GLY A 225 -8.45 1.72 -8.64
CA GLY A 225 -7.89 0.72 -9.56
C GLY A 225 -6.60 -0.01 -9.11
N LEU A 226 -5.91 0.42 -8.04
CA LEU A 226 -4.66 -0.20 -7.58
C LEU A 226 -4.86 -1.62 -7.09
N GLY A 227 -5.88 -1.83 -6.25
CA GLY A 227 -6.14 -3.16 -5.68
C GLY A 227 -6.43 -4.20 -6.77
N ALA A 228 -7.35 -3.88 -7.68
CA ALA A 228 -7.67 -4.74 -8.81
C ALA A 228 -6.48 -4.92 -9.76
N GLY A 229 -5.74 -3.84 -10.06
CA GLY A 229 -4.54 -3.88 -10.91
C GLY A 229 -3.43 -4.76 -10.33
N LEU A 230 -3.18 -4.66 -9.02
CA LEU A 230 -2.16 -5.47 -8.35
C LEU A 230 -2.55 -6.95 -8.33
N VAL A 231 -3.80 -7.29 -7.98
CA VAL A 231 -4.25 -8.69 -8.04
C VAL A 231 -4.11 -9.24 -9.46
N ALA A 232 -4.55 -8.49 -10.48
CA ALA A 232 -4.46 -8.91 -11.87
C ALA A 232 -3.01 -9.17 -12.32
N GLU A 233 -2.08 -8.30 -11.94
CA GLU A 233 -0.66 -8.50 -12.22
C GLU A 233 -0.11 -9.73 -11.50
N LEU A 234 -0.36 -9.85 -10.19
CA LEU A 234 0.25 -10.90 -9.37
C LEU A 234 -0.24 -12.28 -9.79
N LEU A 235 -1.48 -12.42 -10.28
CA LEU A 235 -2.00 -13.68 -10.84
C LEU A 235 -1.11 -14.24 -11.96
N ASN A 236 -0.53 -13.37 -12.79
CA ASN A 236 0.34 -13.79 -13.89
C ASN A 236 1.74 -14.23 -13.42
N ARG A 237 2.08 -14.02 -12.14
CA ARG A 237 3.37 -14.41 -11.54
C ARG A 237 3.30 -15.74 -10.79
N PHE A 238 2.10 -16.23 -10.48
CA PHE A 238 1.96 -17.51 -9.78
C PHE A 238 2.28 -18.69 -10.70
N PRO A 239 2.99 -19.73 -10.21
CA PRO A 239 3.11 -20.97 -10.94
C PRO A 239 1.74 -21.67 -11.01
N SER A 240 1.56 -22.51 -12.02
CA SER A 240 0.36 -23.35 -12.13
C SER A 240 0.34 -24.40 -11.02
N ASP A 241 -0.36 -24.10 -9.94
CA ASP A 241 -0.56 -24.98 -8.78
C ASP A 241 -2.03 -24.86 -8.31
N PRO A 242 -2.80 -25.97 -8.30
CA PRO A 242 -4.18 -25.97 -7.82
C PRO A 242 -4.38 -25.42 -6.41
N ARG A 243 -3.37 -25.55 -5.52
CA ARG A 243 -3.43 -24.97 -4.16
C ARG A 243 -3.41 -23.45 -4.22
N LEU A 244 -2.54 -22.89 -5.07
CA LEU A 244 -2.44 -21.43 -5.26
C LEU A 244 -3.68 -20.88 -5.99
N ASP A 245 -4.24 -21.63 -6.94
CA ASP A 245 -5.50 -21.27 -7.60
C ASP A 245 -6.65 -21.13 -6.58
N GLU A 246 -6.72 -22.01 -5.58
CA GLU A 246 -7.67 -21.86 -4.48
C GLU A 246 -7.36 -20.65 -3.61
N MET A 247 -6.10 -20.45 -3.22
CA MET A 247 -5.69 -19.34 -2.37
C MET A 247 -5.94 -17.97 -3.01
N THR A 248 -5.83 -17.86 -4.33
CA THR A 248 -6.08 -16.62 -5.08
C THR A 248 -7.55 -16.36 -5.38
N ARG A 249 -8.46 -17.31 -5.10
CA ARG A 249 -9.90 -17.16 -5.41
C ARG A 249 -10.56 -16.00 -4.67
N TRP A 250 -10.35 -15.92 -3.35
CA TRP A 250 -10.97 -14.87 -2.54
C TRP A 250 -10.50 -13.46 -2.94
N PRO A 251 -9.19 -13.19 -3.13
CA PRO A 251 -8.76 -11.88 -3.62
C PRO A 251 -9.40 -11.50 -4.95
N ARG A 252 -9.46 -12.43 -5.92
CA ARG A 252 -10.07 -12.20 -7.24
C ARG A 252 -11.53 -11.79 -7.16
N GLU A 253 -12.30 -12.53 -6.36
CA GLU A 253 -13.72 -12.27 -6.15
C GLU A 253 -13.94 -10.90 -5.51
N LYS A 254 -13.16 -10.56 -4.47
CA LYS A 254 -13.29 -9.28 -3.76
C LYS A 254 -12.97 -8.08 -4.64
N VAL A 255 -12.05 -8.20 -5.60
CA VAL A 255 -11.71 -7.12 -6.55
C VAL A 255 -12.48 -7.20 -7.88
N ASN A 256 -13.53 -8.03 -7.94
CA ASN A 256 -14.40 -8.20 -9.11
C ASN A 256 -13.66 -8.65 -10.40
N LEU A 257 -12.53 -9.33 -10.27
CA LEU A 257 -11.85 -9.95 -11.41
C LEU A 257 -12.57 -11.26 -11.78
N ARG A 258 -13.18 -11.30 -12.96
CA ARG A 258 -13.91 -12.49 -13.44
C ARG A 258 -12.97 -13.70 -13.52
N PRO A 259 -13.47 -14.93 -13.32
CA PRO A 259 -12.68 -16.13 -13.55
C PRO A 259 -12.20 -16.16 -15.01
N ILE A 260 -10.91 -16.43 -15.22
CA ILE A 260 -10.39 -16.80 -16.54
C ILE A 260 -11.13 -18.08 -16.90
N LYS A 261 -12.09 -17.99 -17.84
CA LYS A 261 -12.63 -19.18 -18.47
C LYS A 261 -11.49 -19.79 -19.26
N LEU A 262 -10.89 -20.87 -18.74
CA LEU A 262 -10.08 -21.76 -19.55
C LEU A 262 -10.98 -22.25 -20.67
N LEU A 263 -10.76 -21.72 -21.89
CA LEU A 263 -11.36 -22.27 -23.10
C LEU A 263 -10.75 -23.66 -23.25
N ALA A 264 -11.58 -24.68 -23.01
CA ALA A 264 -11.30 -26.06 -23.37
C ALA A 264 -11.26 -26.25 -24.89
#